data_AF-A0A523WSV0-F1
#
_entry.id   AF-A0A523WSV0-F1
#
_cell.length_a   1.000
_cell.length_b   1.000
_cell.length_c   1.000
_cell.angle_alpha   90.00
_cell.angle_beta   90.00
_cell.angle_gamma   90.00
#
_symmetry.space_group_name_H-M   'P 1'
#
loop_
_entity.id
_entity.type
_entity.pdbx_description
1 polymer ?
#
loop_
_entity_poly.entity_id
_entity_poly.type
_entity_poly.pdbx_seq_one_letter_code
_entity_poly.pdbx_strand_id
1 'polypeptide(L)'
;MGSFGTQKSAGIKYTIPGIMEITRGRRHMPRTENIDVKDIKNGMFTHNLGSWEQFVEFVKDPQLLWPTLIYRGHANADWKVESTLDRLEKRYPTKPNLGGSIPPHFDVPRVDRKTHLKRFKEFARGRLVTEIPDSDDEWWALAQHHGLATPMLDWTYSPFVSLYFAFELEKCYFKGKLTEPENRAVFALAHHLVLEKVEDTAIAP
;
A
#
# COMPACT_ATOMS: atom_id res chain seq x y z
N MET A 1 19.55 30.23 -27.16
CA MET A 1 18.26 30.30 -26.45
C MET A 1 17.52 29.01 -26.76
N GLY A 2 17.35 28.12 -25.78
CA GLY A 2 16.71 26.82 -25.99
C GLY A 2 16.55 26.06 -24.68
N SER A 3 15.43 26.36 -24.00
CA SER A 3 14.70 25.54 -23.02
C SER A 3 15.52 24.73 -21.98
N PHE A 4 15.75 25.32 -20.81
CA PHE A 4 16.03 24.56 -19.60
C PHE A 4 14.82 23.68 -19.26
N GLY A 5 15.05 22.37 -19.17
CA GLY A 5 14.04 21.38 -18.82
C GLY A 5 13.42 21.68 -17.47
N THR A 6 12.09 21.62 -17.42
CA THR A 6 11.26 21.75 -16.22
C THR A 6 11.75 20.78 -15.14
N GLN A 7 12.28 21.30 -14.03
CA GLN A 7 12.56 20.51 -12.84
C GLN A 7 11.24 19.90 -12.35
N LYS A 8 11.13 18.58 -12.42
CA LYS A 8 9.95 17.82 -11.98
C LYS A 8 10.02 17.70 -10.45
N SER A 9 9.02 18.25 -9.75
CA SER A 9 8.89 18.15 -8.29
C SER A 9 8.46 16.74 -7.86
N ALA A 10 9.06 16.23 -6.79
CA ALA A 10 8.83 14.90 -6.24
C ALA A 10 8.03 14.98 -4.91
N GLY A 11 6.70 14.98 -4.96
CA GLY A 11 5.87 14.99 -3.74
C GLY A 11 5.89 13.67 -2.97
N ILE A 12 6.66 13.55 -1.88
CA ILE A 12 6.82 12.31 -1.12
C ILE A 12 5.77 12.19 0.01
N LYS A 13 4.85 11.23 -0.15
CA LYS A 13 3.82 10.94 0.85
C LYS A 13 4.24 9.73 1.67
N TYR A 14 4.55 9.87 2.95
CA TYR A 14 4.75 8.71 3.84
C TYR A 14 3.64 8.58 4.88
N THR A 15 3.43 7.37 5.35
CA THR A 15 2.39 7.05 6.33
C THR A 15 3.07 6.61 7.61
N ILE A 16 2.83 7.33 8.70
CA ILE A 16 3.06 6.76 10.02
C ILE A 16 1.72 6.13 10.38
N PRO A 17 1.50 4.81 10.30
CA PRO A 17 0.27 4.23 10.83
C PRO A 17 0.40 4.28 12.34
N GLY A 18 -0.04 5.41 12.89
CA GLY A 18 -0.58 5.48 14.22
C GLY A 18 -2.07 5.66 14.03
N ILE A 19 -2.81 4.56 14.02
CA ILE A 19 -4.14 4.64 14.62
C ILE A 19 -3.86 5.13 16.05
N MET A 20 -4.21 6.39 16.30
CA MET A 20 -4.15 6.99 17.62
C MET A 20 -5.03 6.15 18.54
N GLU A 21 -4.44 5.52 19.55
CA GLU A 21 -5.15 5.35 20.81
C GLU A 21 -4.65 6.43 21.77
N ILE A 22 -5.42 7.52 21.86
CA ILE A 22 -5.34 8.45 22.99
C ILE A 22 -5.98 7.75 24.18
N THR A 23 -5.24 6.84 24.81
CA THR A 23 -5.63 6.22 26.08
C THR A 23 -4.38 6.08 26.95
N ARG A 24 -4.18 7.09 27.79
CA ARG A 24 -3.39 7.11 29.04
C ARG A 24 -2.24 6.08 29.12
N GLY A 25 -1.05 6.45 28.63
CA GLY A 25 0.16 5.68 28.91
C GLY A 25 1.40 6.42 28.48
N ARG A 26 2.00 7.19 29.41
CA ARG A 26 3.27 7.90 29.22
C ARG A 26 4.34 6.94 28.67
N ARG A 27 4.85 7.18 27.46
CA ARG A 27 6.24 6.85 27.09
C ARG A 27 6.78 7.96 26.18
N HIS A 28 7.97 8.42 26.57
CA HIS A 28 8.60 9.67 26.20
C HIS A 28 9.08 9.65 24.73
N MET A 29 8.57 10.58 23.91
CA MET A 29 9.15 10.88 22.59
C MET A 29 10.51 11.55 22.78
N PRO A 30 11.53 11.24 21.94
CA PRO A 30 12.61 12.17 21.70
C PRO A 30 12.01 13.44 21.08
N ARG A 31 12.42 14.61 21.58
CA ARG A 31 11.93 15.93 21.20
C ARG A 31 12.18 16.18 19.71
N THR A 32 11.22 15.83 18.86
CA THR A 32 11.18 16.22 17.44
C THR A 32 10.79 17.69 17.40
N GLU A 33 11.69 18.54 16.92
CA GLU A 33 11.28 19.89 16.54
C GLU A 33 10.31 19.79 15.36
N ASN A 34 9.06 20.19 15.61
CA ASN A 34 8.05 20.59 14.62
C ASN A 34 7.42 19.49 13.72
N ILE A 35 6.84 18.43 14.30
CA ILE A 35 5.68 17.79 13.66
C ILE A 35 4.43 18.31 14.38
N ASP A 36 3.78 19.34 13.81
CA ASP A 36 2.48 19.79 14.33
C ASP A 36 1.44 18.71 14.00
N VAL A 37 0.69 18.25 15.01
CA VAL A 37 -0.36 17.23 14.86
C VAL A 37 -1.40 17.65 13.81
N LYS A 38 -1.53 18.96 13.55
CA LYS A 38 -2.40 19.52 12.51
C LYS A 38 -1.99 19.12 11.08
N ASP A 39 -0.74 18.77 10.86
CA ASP A 39 -0.23 18.39 9.53
C ASP A 39 -0.51 16.91 9.19
N ILE A 40 -0.97 16.13 10.18
CA ILE A 40 -1.38 14.74 9.98
C ILE A 40 -2.80 14.71 9.44
N LYS A 41 -2.95 14.26 8.18
CA LYS A 41 -4.27 14.07 7.54
C LYS A 41 -4.52 12.59 7.34
N ASN A 42 -5.64 12.08 7.88
CA ASN A 42 -6.02 10.66 7.81
C ASN A 42 -4.93 9.70 8.34
N GLY A 43 -4.21 10.09 9.41
CA GLY A 43 -3.10 9.30 9.95
C GLY A 43 -1.87 9.26 9.05
N MET A 44 -1.76 10.17 8.08
CA MET A 44 -0.64 10.25 7.14
C MET A 44 0.03 11.61 7.24
N PHE A 45 1.36 11.64 7.19
CA PHE A 45 2.14 12.87 7.26
C PHE A 45 2.94 13.01 5.96
N THR A 46 2.72 14.11 5.24
CA THR A 46 3.18 14.26 3.85
C THR A 46 4.25 15.34 3.75
N HIS A 47 5.36 15.03 3.08
CA HIS A 47 6.41 15.99 2.77
C HIS A 47 6.60 16.13 1.26
N ASN A 48 6.34 17.33 0.74
CA ASN A 48 6.59 17.60 -0.67
C ASN A 48 8.07 17.94 -0.87
N LEU A 49 8.78 17.15 -1.66
CA LEU A 49 10.17 17.40 -2.00
C LEU A 49 10.27 17.92 -3.44
N GLY A 50 11.11 18.92 -3.66
CA GLY A 50 11.30 19.53 -4.97
C GLY A 50 12.35 18.83 -5.82
N SER A 51 13.28 18.07 -5.20
CA SER A 51 14.43 17.52 -5.89
C SER A 51 14.95 16.21 -5.30
N TRP A 52 15.83 15.55 -6.06
CA TRP A 52 16.55 14.35 -5.62
C TRP A 52 17.42 14.64 -4.39
N GLU A 53 18.09 15.79 -4.35
CA GLU A 53 18.97 16.19 -3.25
C GLU A 53 18.16 16.30 -1.95
N GLN A 54 16.98 16.93 -2.01
CA GLN A 54 16.07 17.00 -0.86
C GLN A 54 15.61 15.62 -0.41
N PHE A 55 15.39 14.68 -1.33
CA PHE A 55 15.09 13.30 -0.95
C PHE A 55 16.25 12.59 -0.27
N VAL A 56 17.47 12.75 -0.79
CA VAL A 56 18.66 12.15 -0.19
C VAL A 56 18.92 12.72 1.20
N GLU A 57 18.75 14.03 1.37
CA GLU A 57 18.87 14.70 2.66
C GLU A 57 17.81 14.18 3.64
N PHE A 58 16.55 14.09 3.19
CA PHE A 58 15.45 13.55 3.97
C PHE A 58 15.70 12.11 4.43
N VAL A 59 16.15 11.23 3.52
CA VAL A 59 16.45 9.82 3.84
C VAL A 59 17.66 9.68 4.75
N LYS A 60 18.60 10.63 4.74
CA LYS A 60 19.80 10.59 5.60
C LYS A 60 19.54 11.12 7.00
N ASP A 61 18.45 11.83 7.24
CA ASP A 61 18.14 12.42 8.54
C ASP A 61 17.96 11.33 9.61
N PRO A 62 18.88 11.22 10.60
CA PRO A 62 18.79 10.23 11.65
C PRO A 62 17.54 10.41 12.55
N GLN A 63 16.93 11.60 12.56
CA GLN A 63 15.72 11.87 13.34
C GLN A 63 14.46 11.27 12.69
N LEU A 64 14.51 11.04 11.38
CA LEU A 64 13.39 10.53 10.57
C LEU A 64 13.57 9.06 10.19
N LEU A 65 14.81 8.56 10.23
CA LEU A 65 15.13 7.15 10.03
C LEU A 65 14.73 6.31 11.24
N TRP A 66 13.50 5.80 11.27
CA TRP A 66 13.25 4.65 12.12
C TRP A 66 13.90 3.41 11.48
N PRO A 67 14.64 2.59 12.25
CA PRO A 67 15.34 1.40 11.74
C PRO A 67 14.40 0.33 11.17
N THR A 68 13.10 0.55 11.29
CA THR A 68 12.01 -0.35 10.93
C THR A 68 11.10 0.24 9.85
N LEU A 69 11.52 1.29 9.15
CA LEU A 69 10.78 1.77 7.98
C LEU A 69 10.92 0.82 6.79
N ILE A 70 9.79 0.50 6.18
CA ILE A 70 9.68 -0.12 4.87
C ILE A 70 9.01 0.86 3.91
N TYR A 71 9.37 0.78 2.64
CA TYR A 71 9.03 1.77 1.64
C TYR A 71 8.32 1.16 0.42
N ARG A 72 7.47 1.94 -0.25
CA ARG A 72 6.81 1.54 -1.51
C ARG A 72 6.68 2.72 -2.46
N GLY A 73 7.18 2.54 -3.68
CA GLY A 73 7.09 3.53 -4.76
C GLY A 73 5.78 3.48 -5.52
N HIS A 74 5.21 4.65 -5.83
CA HIS A 74 4.05 4.80 -6.70
C HIS A 74 4.31 5.87 -7.74
N ALA A 75 4.02 5.54 -9.01
CA ALA A 75 4.15 6.46 -10.12
C ALA A 75 3.19 7.65 -10.02
N ASN A 76 2.06 7.52 -9.32
CA ASN A 76 1.14 8.61 -9.09
C ASN A 76 0.84 8.73 -7.60
N ALA A 77 1.07 9.91 -7.03
CA ALA A 77 0.86 10.17 -5.62
C ALA A 77 -0.62 10.08 -5.18
N ASP A 78 -1.57 10.15 -6.11
CA ASP A 78 -3.01 10.05 -5.82
C ASP A 78 -3.52 8.60 -5.85
N TRP A 79 -2.67 7.64 -6.21
CA TRP A 79 -3.01 6.24 -6.06
C TRP A 79 -3.05 5.85 -4.58
N LYS A 80 -4.08 5.09 -4.24
CA LYS A 80 -4.21 4.49 -2.92
C LYS A 80 -3.28 3.28 -2.81
N VAL A 81 -2.78 3.02 -1.60
CA VAL A 81 -2.05 1.80 -1.28
C VAL A 81 -3.05 0.65 -1.17
N GLU A 82 -3.39 0.04 -2.30
CA GLU A 82 -4.39 -1.02 -2.42
C GLU A 82 -3.81 -2.22 -3.16
N SER A 83 -4.07 -3.43 -2.67
CA SER A 83 -3.61 -4.66 -3.32
C SER A 83 -4.35 -4.90 -4.65
N THR A 84 -3.86 -5.85 -5.46
CA THR A 84 -4.55 -6.25 -6.69
C THR A 84 -5.95 -6.80 -6.38
N LEU A 85 -6.09 -7.58 -5.31
CA LEU A 85 -7.37 -8.13 -4.89
C LEU A 85 -8.32 -7.05 -4.38
N ASP A 86 -7.86 -6.10 -3.56
CA ASP A 86 -8.72 -5.00 -3.07
C ASP A 86 -9.29 -4.18 -4.23
N ARG A 87 -8.49 -3.92 -5.27
CA ARG A 87 -8.95 -3.21 -6.48
C ARG A 87 -10.02 -4.02 -7.24
N LEU A 88 -9.87 -5.33 -7.31
CA LEU A 88 -10.86 -6.20 -7.96
C LEU A 88 -12.17 -6.27 -7.17
N GLU A 89 -12.10 -6.41 -5.85
CA GLU A 89 -13.28 -6.42 -4.97
C GLU A 89 -14.08 -5.12 -5.08
N LYS A 90 -13.40 -3.97 -5.22
CA LYS A 90 -14.08 -2.67 -5.45
C LYS A 90 -14.71 -2.56 -6.84
N ARG A 91 -14.04 -3.11 -7.86
CA ARG A 91 -14.55 -3.11 -9.23
C ARG A 91 -15.74 -4.04 -9.39
N TYR A 92 -15.78 -5.13 -8.63
CA TYR A 92 -16.80 -6.17 -8.69
C TYR A 92 -17.35 -6.48 -7.29
N PRO A 93 -18.09 -5.52 -6.67
CA PRO A 93 -18.49 -5.61 -5.27
C PRO A 93 -19.52 -6.71 -5.00
N THR A 94 -19.47 -7.26 -3.78
CA THR A 94 -20.31 -8.39 -3.33
C THR A 94 -21.71 -7.99 -2.87
N LYS A 95 -21.94 -6.72 -2.50
CA LYS A 95 -23.24 -6.19 -2.08
C LYS A 95 -23.85 -5.36 -3.22
N PRO A 96 -25.11 -5.57 -3.60
CA PRO A 96 -25.81 -4.64 -4.48
C PRO A 96 -25.91 -3.26 -3.80
N ASN A 97 -25.86 -2.18 -4.57
CA ASN A 97 -26.13 -0.85 -4.05
C ASN A 97 -27.53 -0.85 -3.41
N LEU A 98 -27.61 -0.66 -2.09
CA LEU A 98 -28.87 -0.59 -1.33
C LEU A 98 -29.74 0.62 -1.70
N GLY A 99 -29.25 1.52 -2.55
CA GLY A 99 -29.88 2.79 -2.95
C GLY A 99 -30.55 2.77 -4.33
N GLY A 100 -31.24 1.69 -4.68
CA GLY A 100 -32.15 1.66 -5.84
C GLY A 100 -31.59 0.93 -7.06
N SER A 101 -32.44 0.04 -7.60
CA SER A 101 -32.21 -0.86 -8.73
C SER A 101 -31.39 -2.10 -8.37
N ILE A 102 -32.08 -3.24 -8.32
CA ILE A 102 -31.47 -4.58 -8.41
C ILE A 102 -30.61 -4.58 -9.69
N PRO A 103 -29.27 -4.78 -9.62
CA PRO A 103 -28.49 -4.93 -10.83
C PRO A 103 -29.00 -6.16 -11.58
N PRO A 104 -29.45 -6.01 -12.85
CA PRO A 104 -29.92 -7.14 -13.63
C PRO A 104 -28.68 -7.94 -14.02
N HIS A 105 -28.34 -8.96 -13.24
CA HIS A 105 -27.11 -9.75 -13.42
C HIS A 105 -25.79 -8.98 -13.18
N PHE A 106 -24.91 -9.55 -12.38
CA PHE A 106 -23.48 -9.30 -12.62
C PHE A 106 -23.09 -10.35 -13.66
N ASP A 107 -22.79 -9.93 -14.89
CA ASP A 107 -22.26 -10.83 -15.95
C ASP A 107 -20.90 -11.44 -15.60
N VAL A 108 -20.31 -11.04 -14.48
CA VAL A 108 -19.01 -11.47 -13.99
C VAL A 108 -19.13 -12.12 -12.60
N PRO A 109 -18.44 -13.25 -12.35
CA PRO A 109 -18.44 -13.90 -11.05
C PRO A 109 -17.88 -12.97 -9.97
N ARG A 110 -18.56 -12.96 -8.81
CA ARG A 110 -18.20 -12.16 -7.64
C ARG A 110 -16.77 -12.44 -7.18
N VAL A 111 -16.06 -11.38 -6.76
CA VAL A 111 -14.73 -11.51 -6.14
C VAL A 111 -14.91 -11.50 -4.62
N ASP A 112 -14.73 -12.67 -4.01
CA ASP A 112 -14.75 -12.86 -2.56
C ASP A 112 -13.42 -13.47 -2.10
N ARG A 113 -12.70 -12.80 -1.19
CA ARG A 113 -11.37 -13.21 -0.71
C ARG A 113 -11.27 -14.66 -0.27
N LYS A 114 -12.22 -15.10 0.56
CA LYS A 114 -12.23 -16.47 1.11
C LYS A 114 -12.44 -17.50 0.02
N THR A 115 -13.41 -17.27 -0.86
CA THR A 115 -13.69 -18.12 -2.01
C THR A 115 -12.52 -18.13 -2.99
N HIS A 116 -11.87 -16.99 -3.20
CA HIS A 116 -10.73 -16.83 -4.11
C HIS A 116 -9.56 -17.70 -3.65
N LEU A 117 -9.17 -17.61 -2.38
CA LEU A 117 -8.12 -18.44 -1.80
C LEU A 117 -8.51 -19.93 -1.78
N LYS A 118 -9.74 -20.25 -1.37
CA LYS A 118 -10.24 -21.63 -1.33
C LYS A 118 -10.12 -22.31 -2.69
N ARG A 119 -10.56 -21.64 -3.76
CA ARG A 119 -10.46 -22.16 -5.13
C ARG A 119 -9.01 -22.37 -5.53
N PHE A 120 -8.13 -21.41 -5.22
CA PHE A 120 -6.70 -21.57 -5.49
C PHE A 120 -6.13 -22.82 -4.79
N LYS A 121 -6.42 -23.02 -3.48
CA LYS A 121 -6.03 -24.21 -2.74
C LYS A 121 -6.53 -25.50 -3.41
N GLU A 122 -7.80 -25.53 -3.83
CA GLU A 122 -8.39 -26.68 -4.53
C GLU A 122 -7.71 -26.97 -5.88
N PHE A 123 -7.37 -25.94 -6.66
CA PHE A 123 -6.67 -26.09 -7.94
C PHE A 123 -5.19 -26.46 -7.79
N ALA A 124 -4.55 -26.04 -6.69
CA ALA A 124 -3.17 -26.34 -6.39
C ALA A 124 -2.99 -27.79 -5.88
N ARG A 125 -4.03 -28.41 -5.29
CA ARG A 125 -3.98 -29.80 -4.82
C ARG A 125 -3.52 -30.74 -5.94
N GLY A 126 -2.51 -31.55 -5.63
CA GLY A 126 -1.92 -32.52 -6.57
C GLY A 126 -1.02 -31.90 -7.65
N ARG A 127 -0.78 -30.58 -7.63
CA ARG A 127 0.12 -29.87 -8.56
C ARG A 127 1.29 -29.19 -7.86
N LEU A 128 1.32 -29.22 -6.52
CA LEU A 128 2.44 -28.72 -5.74
C LEU A 128 3.63 -29.67 -5.92
N VAL A 129 4.74 -29.11 -6.40
CA VAL A 129 6.03 -29.81 -6.52
C VAL A 129 6.81 -29.72 -5.19
N THR A 130 6.49 -28.72 -4.37
CA THR A 130 7.12 -28.42 -3.08
C THR A 130 6.18 -28.73 -1.91
N GLU A 131 6.65 -28.44 -0.70
CA GLU A 131 5.86 -28.54 0.54
C GLU A 131 4.55 -27.75 0.45
N ILE A 132 3.53 -28.26 1.15
CA ILE A 132 2.20 -27.66 1.23
C ILE A 132 2.29 -26.47 2.19
N PRO A 133 1.84 -25.26 1.80
CA PRO A 133 1.85 -24.11 2.70
C PRO A 133 1.02 -24.34 3.97
N ASP A 134 1.56 -23.92 5.11
CA ASP A 134 0.98 -24.15 6.44
C ASP A 134 0.01 -23.04 6.87
N SER A 135 0.15 -21.84 6.30
CA SER A 135 -0.66 -20.67 6.63
C SER A 135 -1.37 -20.06 5.42
N ASP A 136 -2.47 -19.33 5.67
CA ASP A 136 -3.19 -18.60 4.61
C ASP A 136 -2.28 -17.57 3.90
N ASP A 137 -1.34 -16.96 4.62
CA ASP A 137 -0.40 -15.99 4.07
C ASP A 137 0.62 -16.65 3.13
N GLU A 138 1.12 -17.84 3.44
CA GLU A 138 1.96 -18.60 2.52
C GLU A 138 1.17 -19.09 1.30
N TRP A 139 -0.10 -19.46 1.48
CA TRP A 139 -0.99 -19.77 0.37
C TRP A 139 -1.22 -18.55 -0.54
N TRP A 140 -1.34 -17.36 0.04
CA TRP A 140 -1.37 -16.12 -0.73
C TRP A 140 -0.04 -15.89 -1.46
N ALA A 141 1.11 -16.05 -0.80
CA ALA A 141 2.44 -15.93 -1.40
C ALA A 141 2.57 -16.82 -2.64
N LEU A 142 2.18 -18.09 -2.51
CA LEU A 142 2.16 -19.04 -3.61
C LEU A 142 1.19 -18.60 -4.73
N ALA A 143 0.00 -18.11 -4.38
CA ALA A 143 -0.96 -17.62 -5.36
C ALA A 143 -0.42 -16.43 -6.17
N GLN A 144 0.29 -15.50 -5.53
CA GLN A 144 0.92 -14.37 -6.20
C GLN A 144 2.03 -14.83 -7.16
N HIS A 145 2.82 -15.84 -6.78
CA HIS A 145 3.83 -16.44 -7.65
C HIS A 145 3.22 -16.97 -8.97
N HIS A 146 2.00 -17.50 -8.90
CA HIS A 146 1.24 -17.96 -10.08
C HIS A 146 0.42 -16.85 -10.77
N GLY A 147 0.62 -15.58 -10.42
CA GLY A 147 -0.03 -14.43 -11.06
C GLY A 147 -1.48 -14.19 -10.62
N LEU A 148 -1.93 -14.82 -9.54
CA LEU A 148 -3.27 -14.56 -8.98
C LEU A 148 -3.32 -13.15 -8.34
N ALA A 149 -4.51 -12.54 -8.33
CA ALA A 149 -4.72 -11.33 -7.54
C ALA A 149 -4.77 -11.69 -6.05
N THR A 150 -3.95 -11.03 -5.24
CA THR A 150 -3.77 -11.35 -3.82
C THR A 150 -3.95 -10.09 -2.96
N PRO A 151 -4.23 -10.23 -1.65
CA PRO A 151 -4.30 -9.10 -0.73
C PRO A 151 -2.92 -8.57 -0.34
N MET A 152 -1.84 -9.07 -0.93
CA MET A 152 -0.47 -8.71 -0.57
C MET A 152 -0.01 -7.45 -1.29
N LEU A 153 0.92 -6.76 -0.63
CA LEU A 153 1.58 -5.56 -1.13
C LEU A 153 3.09 -5.71 -0.93
N ASP A 154 3.84 -5.36 -1.95
CA ASP A 154 5.29 -5.40 -1.92
C ASP A 154 5.82 -4.11 -1.27
N TRP A 155 6.73 -4.28 -0.31
CA TRP A 155 7.46 -3.21 0.36
C TRP A 155 8.94 -3.54 0.35
N THR A 156 9.79 -2.51 0.37
CA THR A 156 11.25 -2.65 0.36
C THR A 156 11.88 -1.88 1.51
N TYR A 157 12.94 -2.41 2.12
CA TYR A 157 13.71 -1.68 3.12
C TYR A 157 14.53 -0.53 2.51
N SER A 158 14.71 -0.52 1.18
CA SER A 158 15.51 0.51 0.51
C SER A 158 14.63 1.66 0.00
N PRO A 159 14.78 2.87 0.55
CA PRO A 159 14.07 4.04 0.05
C PRO A 159 14.42 4.34 -1.41
N PHE A 160 15.66 4.04 -1.84
CA PHE A 160 16.08 4.24 -3.23
C PHE A 160 15.43 3.26 -4.21
N VAL A 161 15.25 1.99 -3.80
CA VAL A 161 14.50 1.01 -4.62
C VAL A 161 13.04 1.44 -4.74
N SER A 162 12.44 1.92 -3.65
CA SER A 162 11.07 2.44 -3.72
C SER A 162 10.98 3.66 -4.64
N LEU A 163 11.96 4.56 -4.60
CA LEU A 163 11.98 5.73 -5.48
C LEU A 163 12.15 5.35 -6.94
N TYR A 164 12.96 4.33 -7.25
CA TYR A 164 13.08 3.79 -8.61
C TYR A 164 11.70 3.39 -9.15
N PHE A 165 10.92 2.59 -8.41
CA PHE A 165 9.57 2.21 -8.83
C PHE A 165 8.61 3.40 -8.94
N ALA A 166 8.80 4.43 -8.13
CA ALA A 166 8.02 5.66 -8.25
C ALA A 166 8.31 6.40 -9.57
N PHE A 167 9.48 6.21 -10.20
CA PHE A 167 9.90 6.89 -11.44
C PHE A 167 10.01 5.98 -12.67
N GLU A 168 9.92 4.67 -12.50
CA GLU A 168 10.04 3.67 -13.58
C GLU A 168 9.09 3.94 -14.75
N LEU A 169 7.85 4.34 -14.46
CA LEU A 169 6.85 4.66 -15.47
C LEU A 169 6.82 6.16 -15.78
N GLU A 170 7.13 6.56 -17.01
CA GLU A 170 6.99 7.95 -17.46
C GLU A 170 5.53 8.42 -17.41
N LYS A 171 4.61 7.58 -17.89
CA LYS A 171 3.16 7.80 -17.93
C LYS A 171 2.44 6.69 -17.18
N CYS A 172 1.33 7.05 -16.55
CA CYS A 172 0.52 6.10 -15.79
C CYS A 172 -0.97 6.33 -16.05
N TYR A 173 -1.78 5.29 -15.86
CA TYR A 173 -3.22 5.43 -15.99
C TYR A 173 -3.82 6.10 -14.75
N PHE A 174 -4.49 7.23 -14.94
CA PHE A 174 -5.23 7.91 -13.89
C PHE A 174 -6.58 8.37 -14.43
N LYS A 175 -7.66 8.07 -13.70
CA LYS A 175 -9.05 8.37 -14.10
C LYS A 175 -9.37 7.94 -15.55
N GLY A 176 -8.87 6.76 -15.96
CA GLY A 176 -9.13 6.17 -17.28
C GLY A 176 -8.30 6.75 -18.43
N LYS A 177 -7.36 7.66 -18.17
CA LYS A 177 -6.48 8.25 -19.20
C LYS A 177 -5.01 7.97 -18.89
N LEU A 178 -4.20 7.78 -19.93
CA LEU A 178 -2.75 7.67 -19.80
C LEU A 178 -2.17 9.09 -19.73
N THR A 179 -1.68 9.50 -18.56
CA THR A 179 -1.18 10.85 -18.31
C THR A 179 0.18 10.81 -17.64
N GLU A 180 0.96 11.88 -17.80
CA GLU A 180 2.14 12.11 -16.97
C GLU A 180 1.67 12.50 -15.56
N PRO A 181 2.16 11.84 -14.50
CA PRO A 181 1.77 12.17 -13.14
C PRO A 181 2.36 13.51 -12.73
N GLU A 182 1.55 14.38 -12.12
CA GLU A 182 2.01 15.66 -11.56
C GLU A 182 2.99 15.42 -10.40
N ASN A 183 2.68 14.43 -9.56
CA ASN A 183 3.49 14.06 -8.39
C ASN A 183 3.63 12.54 -8.32
N ARG A 184 4.83 12.09 -7.93
CA ARG A 184 5.18 10.68 -7.65
C ARG A 184 5.38 10.51 -6.16
N ALA A 185 4.99 9.38 -5.60
CA ALA A 185 5.04 9.16 -4.15
C ALA A 185 5.95 8.00 -3.75
N VAL A 186 6.62 8.17 -2.61
CA VAL A 186 7.25 7.08 -1.86
C VAL A 186 6.56 7.00 -0.51
N PHE A 187 5.78 5.93 -0.32
CA PHE A 187 5.19 5.61 0.96
C PHE A 187 6.24 4.99 1.87
N ALA A 188 6.32 5.45 3.11
CA ALA A 188 7.04 4.75 4.18
C ALA A 188 6.03 4.24 5.20
N LEU A 189 6.36 3.14 5.86
CA LEU A 189 5.54 2.44 6.83
C LEU A 189 6.46 1.89 7.93
N ALA A 190 6.17 2.19 9.20
CA ALA A 190 6.89 1.63 10.33
C ALA A 190 6.35 0.23 10.64
N HIS A 191 6.98 -0.84 10.13
CA HIS A 191 6.41 -2.18 10.20
C HIS A 191 6.20 -2.68 11.65
N HIS A 192 7.10 -2.33 12.58
CA HIS A 192 6.97 -2.67 14.00
C HIS A 192 5.77 -2.02 14.72
N LEU A 193 5.13 -1.00 14.14
CA LEU A 193 3.91 -0.38 14.67
C LEU A 193 2.64 -1.02 14.11
N VAL A 194 2.78 -1.88 13.09
CA VAL A 194 1.66 -2.66 12.57
C VAL A 194 1.39 -3.76 13.59
N LEU A 195 0.26 -3.64 14.28
CA LEU A 195 -0.21 -4.70 15.17
C LEU A 195 -0.41 -5.97 14.33
N GLU A 196 0.11 -7.09 14.81
CA GLU A 196 -0.22 -8.39 14.25
C GLU A 196 -1.75 -8.55 14.26
N LYS A 197 -2.31 -9.13 13.19
CA LYS A 197 -3.73 -9.47 13.20
C LYS A 197 -3.96 -10.41 14.38
N VAL A 198 -4.69 -9.94 15.39
CA VAL A 198 -5.31 -10.84 16.36
C VAL A 198 -6.31 -11.65 15.54
N GLU A 199 -6.02 -12.94 15.35
CA GLU A 199 -7.00 -13.86 14.78
C GLU A 199 -8.23 -13.81 15.68
N ASP A 200 -9.38 -13.41 15.13
CA ASP A 200 -10.69 -13.53 15.77
C ASP A 200 -10.98 -15.02 16.02
N THR A 201 -10.38 -15.59 17.07
CA THR A 201 -10.61 -16.93 17.60
C THR A 201 -11.57 -16.83 18.79
N ALA A 202 -12.78 -16.34 18.52
CA ALA A 202 -13.98 -16.57 19.31
C ALA A 202 -15.14 -16.07 18.44
N ILE A 203 -16.02 -16.91 17.91
CA ILE A 203 -17.12 -17.52 18.66
C ILE A 203 -17.52 -18.80 17.89
N ALA A 204 -17.30 -19.96 18.51
CA ALA A 204 -18.11 -21.14 18.25
C ALA A 204 -19.27 -21.14 19.26
N PRO A 205 -20.52 -21.42 18.85
CA PRO A 205 -21.60 -21.73 19.79
C PRO A 205 -21.38 -23.10 20.46
#